data_AF-A0A7Y0L789-F1
#
_entry.id   AF-A0A7Y0L789-F1
#
_cell.length_a   1.000
_cell.length_b   1.000
_cell.length_c   1.000
_cell.angle_alpha   90.00
_cell.angle_beta   90.00
_cell.angle_gamma   90.00
#
_symmetry.space_group_name_H-M   'P 1'
#
loop_
_entity.id
_entity.type
_entity.pdbx_description
1 polymer ?
#
loop_
_entity_poly.entity_id
_entity_poly.type
_entity_poly.pdbx_seq_one_letter_code
_entity_poly.pdbx_strand_id
1 'polypeptide(L)' 'MRRTIAIWILVVLAVAFLYIGASMLWFNVPAPLIVGMPPLVFWFLVVPLVTPLLLGALYLYDRRHNPQQAYFTDPPG' A
#
# COMPACT_ATOMS: atom_id res chain seq x y z
N MET A 1 -19.84 -0.65 5.85
CA MET A 1 -19.50 0.78 5.64
C MET A 1 -18.43 1.30 6.61
N ARG A 2 -18.70 1.51 7.91
CA ARG A 2 -17.68 2.06 8.85
C ARG A 2 -16.37 1.25 8.88
N ARG A 3 -16.47 -0.09 8.92
CA ARG A 3 -15.31 -1.00 8.88
C ARG A 3 -14.54 -0.93 7.56
N THR A 4 -15.26 -0.90 6.43
CA THR A 4 -14.69 -0.75 5.08
C THR A 4 -13.89 0.54 4.96
N ILE A 5 -14.48 1.67 5.39
CA ILE A 5 -13.81 2.98 5.40
C ILE A 5 -12.56 2.95 6.29
N ALA A 6 -12.64 2.35 7.49
CA ALA A 6 -11.48 2.23 8.37
C ALA A 6 -10.33 1.45 7.73
N ILE A 7 -10.63 0.37 7.01
CA ILE A 7 -9.61 -0.45 6.31
C ILE A 7 -9.02 0.34 5.14
N TRP A 8 -9.85 1.04 4.38
CA TRP A 8 -9.39 1.95 3.32
C TRP A 8 -8.42 3.01 3.87
N ILE A 9 -8.79 3.67 4.97
CA ILE A 9 -7.94 4.65 5.65
C ILE A 9 -6.63 4.00 6.10
N LEU A 10 -6.69 2.81 6.68
CA LEU A 10 -5.50 2.08 7.14
C LEU A 10 -4.55 1.78 5.97
N VAL A 11 -5.06 1.36 4.82
CA VAL A 11 -4.24 1.12 3.62
C VAL A 11 -3.62 2.41 3.10
N VAL A 12 -4.39 3.51 3.04
CA VAL A 12 -3.85 4.82 2.64
C VAL A 12 -2.76 5.28 3.60
N LEU A 13 -2.97 5.13 4.91
CA LEU A 13 -1.98 5.45 5.93
C LEU A 13 -0.75 4.55 5.81
N ALA A 14 -0.91 3.27 5.50
CA ALA A 14 0.20 2.35 5.28
C ALA A 14 1.04 2.77 4.07
N VAL A 15 0.40 3.13 2.95
CA VAL A 15 1.10 3.66 1.76
C VAL A 15 1.81 4.97 2.08
N ALA A 16 1.13 5.93 2.72
CA ALA A 16 1.73 7.19 3.12
C ALA A 16 2.93 6.98 4.07
N PHE A 17 2.81 6.03 5.01
CA PHE A 17 3.89 5.66 5.90
C PHE A 17 5.08 5.06 5.14
N LEU A 18 4.86 4.19 4.15
CA LEU A 18 5.95 3.64 3.33
C LEU A 18 6.73 4.74 2.60
N TYR A 19 6.04 5.75 2.05
CA TYR A 19 6.67 6.83 1.30
C TYR A 19 7.32 7.89 2.18
N ILE A 20 6.70 8.26 3.30
CA ILE A 20 7.10 9.41 4.13
C ILE A 20 7.68 8.95 5.45
N GLY A 21 6.90 8.19 6.22
CA GLY A 21 7.27 7.78 7.58
C GLY A 21 8.53 6.93 7.60
N ALA A 22 8.57 5.88 6.77
CA ALA A 22 9.71 4.98 6.70
C ALA A 22 10.97 5.70 6.17
N SER A 23 10.78 6.57 5.17
CA SER A 23 11.83 7.44 4.62
C SER A 23 12.47 8.31 5.71
N MET A 24 11.65 8.97 6.52
CA MET A 24 12.13 9.85 7.59
C MET A 24 12.77 9.10 8.76
N LEU A 25 12.23 7.93 9.14
CA LEU A 25 12.66 7.20 10.34
C LEU A 25 13.92 6.38 10.12
N TRP A 26 14.06 5.71 8.97
CA TRP A 26 15.14 4.75 8.75
C TRP A 26 16.28 5.25 7.87
N PHE A 27 16.03 6.26 7.03
CA PHE A 27 17.03 6.71 6.04
C PHE A 27 17.62 8.08 6.34
N ASN A 28 17.31 8.66 7.51
CA ASN A 28 17.92 9.90 7.99
C ASN A 28 19.25 9.67 8.76
N VAL A 29 19.88 8.50 8.57
CA VAL A 29 21.17 8.15 9.18
C VAL A 29 22.12 7.60 8.11
N PRO A 30 23.45 7.76 8.29
CA PRO A 30 24.43 7.15 7.40
C PRO A 30 24.26 5.63 7.40
N ALA A 31 24.06 5.06 6.22
CA ALA A 31 23.83 3.63 6.03
C ALA A 31 24.66 3.11 4.85
N PRO A 32 25.11 1.83 4.90
CA PRO A 32 25.88 1.24 3.82
C PRO A 32 25.06 1.12 2.54
N LEU A 33 25.72 1.12 1.38
CA LEU A 33 25.07 0.95 0.08
C LEU A 33 24.38 -0.42 -0.01
N ILE A 34 23.21 -0.44 -0.65
CA ILE A 34 22.48 -1.67 -0.98
C ILE A 34 22.58 -1.85 -2.49
N VAL A 35 23.18 -2.94 -2.96
CA VAL A 35 23.37 -3.21 -4.41
C VAL A 35 24.01 -2.01 -5.14
N GLY A 36 24.97 -1.34 -4.49
CA GLY A 36 25.70 -0.20 -5.06
C GLY A 36 24.93 1.14 -5.07
N MET A 37 23.73 1.23 -4.50
CA MET A 37 22.94 2.47 -4.44
C MET A 37 22.65 2.92 -3.00
N PRO A 38 22.36 4.22 -2.78
CA PRO A 38 21.92 4.71 -1.48
C PRO A 38 20.66 3.96 -1.01
N PRO A 39 20.56 3.59 0.28
CA PRO A 39 19.42 2.82 0.78
C PRO A 39 18.05 3.47 0.55
N LEU A 40 17.99 4.80 0.58
CA LEU A 40 16.76 5.54 0.27
C LEU A 40 16.32 5.33 -1.19
N VAL A 41 17.26 5.29 -2.13
CA VAL A 41 16.97 5.04 -3.55
C VAL A 41 16.48 3.61 -3.74
N PHE A 42 17.14 2.64 -3.10
CA PHE A 42 16.69 1.25 -3.10
C PHE A 42 15.27 1.11 -2.52
N TRP A 43 14.97 1.82 -1.43
CA TRP A 43 13.65 1.84 -0.83
C TRP A 43 12.57 2.33 -1.79
N PHE A 44 12.84 3.40 -2.53
CA PHE A 44 11.92 3.91 -3.56
C PHE A 44 11.76 2.98 -4.77
N LEU A 45 12.62 1.97 -4.96
CA LEU A 45 12.37 0.88 -5.92
C LEU A 45 11.44 -0.19 -5.34
N VAL A 46 11.53 -0.45 -4.03
CA VAL A 46 10.72 -1.46 -3.34
C VAL A 46 9.29 -0.98 -3.08
N VAL A 47 9.10 0.26 -2.65
CA VAL A 47 7.76 0.79 -2.28
C VAL A 47 6.74 0.70 -3.42
N PRO A 48 7.06 1.03 -4.68
CA PRO A 48 6.17 0.85 -5.82
C PRO A 48 5.79 -0.61 -6.11
N LEU A 49 6.59 -1.58 -5.66
CA LEU A 49 6.26 -3.00 -5.76
C LEU A 49 5.32 -3.45 -4.62
N VAL A 50 5.48 -2.88 -3.43
CA VAL A 50 4.63 -3.18 -2.26
C VAL A 50 3.26 -2.54 -2.37
N THR A 51 3.17 -1.33 -2.93
CA THR A 51 1.92 -0.56 -3.06
C THR A 51 0.80 -1.32 -3.80
N PRO A 52 1.01 -1.87 -5.02
CA PRO A 52 -0.02 -2.63 -5.71
C PRO A 52 -0.42 -3.90 -4.97
N LEU A 53 0.46 -4.51 -4.18
CA LEU A 53 0.11 -5.66 -3.34
C LEU A 53 -0.85 -5.25 -2.21
N LEU A 54 -0.62 -4.10 -1.58
CA LEU A 54 -1.53 -3.55 -0.57
C LEU A 54 -2.90 -3.21 -1.17
N LEU A 55 -2.92 -2.57 -2.35
CA LEU A 55 -4.15 -2.24 -3.06
C LEU A 55 -4.89 -3.51 -3.55
N GLY A 56 -4.15 -4.52 -4.01
CA GLY A 56 -4.71 -5.81 -4.41
C GLY A 56 -5.33 -6.55 -3.22
N ALA A 57 -4.67 -6.55 -2.06
CA ALA A 57 -5.22 -7.12 -0.84
C ALA A 57 -6.49 -6.37 -0.38
N LEU A 58 -6.50 -5.04 -0.47
CA LEU A 58 -7.68 -4.23 -0.21
C LEU A 58 -8.83 -4.58 -1.16
N TYR A 59 -8.54 -4.70 -2.46
CA TYR A 59 -9.53 -5.09 -3.46
C TYR A 59 -10.14 -6.47 -3.17
N LEU A 60 -9.31 -7.47 -2.87
CA LEU A 60 -9.79 -8.81 -2.52
C LEU A 60 -10.61 -8.81 -1.23
N TYR A 61 -10.21 -8.01 -0.24
CA TYR A 61 -10.96 -7.82 0.98
C TYR A 61 -12.34 -7.21 0.70
N ASP A 62 -12.38 -6.12 -0.08
CA ASP A 62 -13.61 -5.42 -0.43
C ASP A 62 -14.55 -6.31 -1.24
N ARG A 63 -14.03 -7.06 -2.21
CA ARG A 63 -14.80 -8.02 -3.00
C ARG A 63 -15.49 -9.07 -2.12
N ARG A 64 -14.83 -9.53 -1.06
CA ARG A 64 -15.39 -10.56 -0.16
C ARG A 64 -16.42 -10.00 0.83
N HIS A 65 -16.28 -8.74 1.24
CA HIS A 65 -17.08 -8.17 2.33
C HIS A 65 -18.13 -7.14 1.88
N ASN A 66 -18.07 -6.66 0.63
CA ASN A 66 -19.04 -5.71 0.06
C ASN A 66 -19.55 -6.22 -1.32
N PRO A 67 -20.26 -7.36 -1.38
CA PRO A 67 -20.71 -7.95 -2.65
C PRO A 67 -21.70 -7.08 -3.44
N GLN A 68 -22.35 -6.10 -2.79
CA GLN A 68 -23.23 -5.13 -3.46
C GLN A 68 -22.48 -4.21 -4.45
N GLN A 69 -21.18 -3.97 -4.26
CA GLN A 69 -20.35 -3.25 -5.24
C GLN A 69 -20.07 -4.11 -6.48
N ALA A 70 -19.94 -5.44 -6.31
CA ALA A 70 -19.71 -6.36 -7.44
C ALA A 70 -20.87 -6.35 -8.44
N TYR A 71 -22.11 -6.21 -7.96
CA TYR A 71 -23.31 -6.10 -8.80
C TYR A 71 -23.33 -4.85 -9.71
N PHE A 72 -22.63 -3.78 -9.32
CA PHE A 72 -22.51 -2.54 -10.11
C PHE A 72 -21.33 -2.57 -11.08
N THR A 73 -20.28 -3.35 -10.79
CA THR A 73 -19.08 -3.44 -11.63
C THR A 73 -19.13 -4.59 -12.65
N ASP A 74 -19.86 -5.67 -12.33
CA ASP A 74 -20.10 -6.83 -13.21
C ASP A 74 -21.59 -7.23 -13.09
N PRO A 75 -22.50 -6.62 -13.87
CA PRO A 75 -23.91 -7.02 -13.85
C PRO A 75 -24.04 -8.46 -14.37
N PRO A 76 -24.86 -9.32 -13.72
CA PRO A 76 -25.16 -10.63 -14.27
C PRO A 76 -25.89 -10.44 -15.61
N GLY A 77 -25.27 -10.95 -16.69
CA GLY A 77 -25.91 -11.10 -17.99
C GLY A 77 -26.95 -12.21 -18.00
#